data_AF-A0A7C7PW21-F1
#
_entry.id   AF-A0A7C7PW21-F1
#
_cell.length_a   1.000
_cell.length_b   1.000
_cell.length_c   1.000
_cell.angle_alpha   90.00
_cell.angle_beta   90.00
_cell.angle_gamma   90.00
#
_symmetry.space_group_name_H-M   'P 1'
#
loop_
_entity.id
_entity.type
_entity.pdbx_description
1 polymer ?
#
loop_
_entity_poly.entity_id
_entity_poly.type
_entity_poly.pdbx_seq_one_letter_code
_entity_poly.pdbx_strand_id
1 'polypeptide(L)'
;MATQAVKAVARKHRWFHGSHRALFEVANRLVQETGDDTTELLFEVASALHQNFYEDWMPLRTIQRSADAIRRLRECLFALIVKG
;
A
#
# COMPACT_ATOMS: atom_id res chain seq x y z
N MET A 1 5.87 -4.79 -5.58
CA MET A 1 5.04 -4.23 -6.68
C MET A 1 3.94 -3.26 -6.21
N ALA A 2 3.50 -3.23 -4.94
CA ALA A 2 2.59 -2.18 -4.42
C ALA A 2 3.29 -0.84 -4.06
N THR A 3 4.53 -0.91 -3.56
CA THR A 3 5.31 0.24 -3.10
C THR A 3 5.47 1.35 -4.14
N GLN A 4 5.55 1.02 -5.44
CA GLN A 4 5.73 2.02 -6.48
C GLN A 4 4.48 2.89 -6.70
N ALA A 5 3.28 2.33 -6.52
CA ALA A 5 2.03 3.09 -6.60
C ALA A 5 1.91 4.07 -5.42
N VAL A 6 2.24 3.64 -4.20
CA VAL A 6 2.30 4.52 -3.02
C VAL A 6 3.34 5.63 -3.21
N LYS A 7 4.52 5.31 -3.75
CA LYS A 7 5.54 6.31 -4.11
C LYS A 7 5.05 7.27 -5.19
N ALA A 8 4.26 6.82 -6.15
CA ALA A 8 3.69 7.69 -7.18
C ALA A 8 2.71 8.72 -6.59
N VAL A 9 1.83 8.28 -5.69
CA VAL A 9 0.96 9.17 -4.92
C VAL A 9 1.80 10.15 -4.09
N ALA A 10 2.78 9.66 -3.33
CA ALA A 10 3.66 10.51 -2.54
C ALA A 10 4.37 11.58 -3.39
N ARG A 11 4.88 11.21 -4.59
CA ARG A 11 5.50 12.18 -5.51
C ARG A 11 4.51 13.23 -6.00
N LYS A 12 3.28 12.85 -6.37
CA LYS A 12 2.23 13.77 -6.80
C LYS A 12 1.92 14.81 -5.72
N HIS A 13 1.87 14.39 -4.46
CA HIS A 13 1.59 15.26 -3.31
C HIS A 13 2.85 15.88 -2.67
N ARG A 14 4.04 15.67 -3.26
CA ARG A 14 5.35 16.12 -2.72
C ARG A 14 5.62 15.65 -1.28
N TRP A 15 5.17 14.45 -0.93
CA TRP A 15 5.43 13.82 0.35
C TRP A 15 6.71 13.00 0.36
N PHE A 16 7.36 12.97 1.52
CA PHE A 16 8.53 12.14 1.75
C PHE A 16 8.15 10.65 1.67
N HIS A 17 8.99 9.84 1.02
CA HIS A 17 8.72 8.42 0.75
C HIS A 17 10.01 7.56 0.75
N GLY A 18 11.03 8.02 1.47
CA GLY A 18 12.38 7.42 1.47
C GLY A 18 12.57 6.22 2.39
N SER A 19 11.56 5.82 3.17
CA SER A 19 11.64 4.72 4.13
C SER A 19 10.32 3.95 4.23
N HIS A 20 10.33 2.75 4.82
CA HIS A 20 9.11 2.00 5.11
C HIS A 20 8.14 2.83 5.95
N ARG A 21 8.64 3.45 7.04
CA ARG A 21 7.87 4.38 7.86
C ARG A 21 7.21 5.48 7.03
N ALA A 22 7.96 6.13 6.14
CA ALA A 22 7.43 7.20 5.30
C ALA A 22 6.29 6.71 4.39
N LEU A 23 6.35 5.47 3.90
CA LEU A 23 5.28 4.90 3.08
C LEU A 23 4.02 4.59 3.90
N PHE A 24 4.18 4.16 5.15
CA PHE A 24 3.06 4.05 6.09
C PHE A 24 2.47 5.43 6.41
N GLU A 25 3.29 6.45 6.61
CA GLU A 25 2.82 7.83 6.79
C GLU A 25 2.05 8.35 5.56
N VAL A 26 2.44 7.96 4.34
CA VAL A 26 1.67 8.27 3.11
C VAL A 26 0.31 7.57 3.14
N ALA A 27 0.25 6.28 3.49
CA ALA A 27 -1.02 5.55 3.58
C ALA A 27 -1.95 6.19 4.63
N ASN A 28 -1.40 6.54 5.81
CA ASN A 28 -2.16 7.19 6.88
C ASN A 28 -2.69 8.58 6.46
N ARG A 29 -1.88 9.39 5.75
CA ARG A 29 -2.35 10.67 5.20
C ARG A 29 -3.49 10.50 4.22
N LEU A 30 -3.47 9.45 3.39
CA LEU A 30 -4.60 9.16 2.50
C LEU A 30 -5.88 8.89 3.28
N VAL A 31 -5.81 8.15 4.40
CA VAL A 31 -6.97 7.95 5.28
C VAL A 31 -7.49 9.29 5.83
N GLN A 32 -6.58 10.19 6.22
CA GLN A 32 -6.97 11.52 6.71
C GLN A 32 -7.64 12.38 5.62
N GLU A 33 -7.18 12.27 4.36
CA GLU A 33 -7.74 13.05 3.25
C GLU A 33 -9.05 12.48 2.70
N THR A 34 -9.21 11.16 2.69
CA THR A 34 -10.37 10.49 2.07
C THR A 34 -11.43 10.05 3.08
N GLY A 35 -11.06 9.89 4.35
CA GLY A 35 -11.87 9.22 5.37
C GLY A 35 -12.00 7.70 5.19
N ASP A 36 -11.26 7.11 4.24
CA ASP A 36 -11.31 5.69 3.89
C ASP A 36 -10.00 4.98 4.27
N ASP A 37 -10.10 4.07 5.24
CA ASP A 37 -8.97 3.28 5.77
C ASP A 37 -8.54 2.12 4.86
N THR A 38 -9.29 1.86 3.78
CA THR A 38 -9.03 0.75 2.85
C THR A 38 -7.60 0.77 2.32
N THR A 39 -7.05 1.95 2.04
CA THR A 39 -5.68 2.06 1.50
C THR A 39 -4.62 1.67 2.55
N GLU A 40 -4.84 2.02 3.82
CA GLU A 40 -3.95 1.66 4.93
C GLU A 40 -3.96 0.15 5.17
N LEU A 41 -5.15 -0.44 5.34
CA LEU A 41 -5.31 -1.88 5.56
C LEU A 41 -4.73 -2.73 4.43
N LEU A 42 -4.95 -2.32 3.17
CA LEU A 42 -4.39 -3.04 2.03
C LEU A 42 -2.86 -2.87 1.94
N PHE A 43 -2.32 -1.73 2.38
CA PHE A 43 -0.87 -1.50 2.43
C PHE A 43 -0.19 -2.29 3.54
N GLU A 44 -0.85 -2.51 4.68
CA GLU A 44 -0.38 -3.42 5.74
C GLU A 44 -0.21 -4.84 5.22
N VAL A 45 -1.24 -5.37 4.53
CA VAL A 45 -1.18 -6.71 3.91
C VAL A 45 -0.05 -6.79 2.89
N ALA A 46 0.13 -5.74 2.08
CA ALA A 46 1.22 -5.67 1.12
C ALA A 46 2.60 -5.67 1.77
N SER A 47 2.74 -4.98 2.91
CA SER A 47 3.97 -4.90 3.69
C SER A 47 4.30 -6.25 4.33
N ALA A 48 3.29 -6.94 4.86
CA ALA A 48 3.45 -8.28 5.43
C ALA A 48 3.86 -9.31 4.37
N LEU A 49 3.31 -9.24 3.15
CA LEU A 49 3.77 -10.06 2.01
C LEU A 49 5.22 -9.76 1.62
N HIS A 50 5.65 -8.50 1.68
CA HIS A 50 7.03 -8.11 1.40
C HIS A 50 8.00 -8.67 2.43
N GLN A 51 7.65 -8.62 3.72
CA GLN A 51 8.42 -9.23 4.79
C GLN A 51 8.46 -10.76 4.64
N ASN A 52 7.31 -11.38 4.32
CA ASN A 52 7.23 -12.83 4.11
C ASN A 52 8.16 -13.35 3.01
N PHE A 53 8.49 -12.55 1.99
CA PHE A 53 9.47 -12.95 0.98
C PHE A 53 10.84 -13.31 1.57
N TYR A 54 11.22 -12.67 2.68
CA TYR A 54 12.49 -12.92 3.36
C TYR A 54 12.38 -13.95 4.48
N GLU A 55 11.22 -14.05 5.11
CA GLU A 55 11.05 -14.82 6.35
C GLU A 55 10.26 -16.12 6.17
N ASP A 56 9.54 -16.30 5.07
CA ASP A 56 8.79 -17.50 4.68
C ASP A 56 7.91 -18.11 5.79
N TRP A 57 7.21 -17.26 6.56
CA TRP A 57 6.37 -17.68 7.70
C TRP A 57 4.88 -17.77 7.39
N MET A 58 4.41 -17.17 6.29
CA MET A 58 3.00 -17.16 5.92
C MET A 58 2.58 -18.48 5.26
N PRO A 59 1.46 -19.08 5.69
CA PRO A 59 0.86 -20.21 4.98
C PRO A 59 0.47 -19.85 3.55
N LEU A 60 0.54 -20.81 2.63
CA LEU A 60 0.16 -20.64 1.21
C LEU A 60 -1.24 -20.02 1.04
N ARG A 61 -2.22 -20.44 1.84
CA ARG A 61 -3.58 -19.89 1.83
C ARG A 61 -3.59 -18.38 2.14
N THR A 62 -2.75 -17.94 3.06
CA THR A 62 -2.61 -16.51 3.41
C THR A 62 -1.97 -15.76 2.26
N ILE A 63 -0.91 -16.30 1.65
CA ILE A 63 -0.24 -15.71 0.48
C ILE A 63 -1.24 -15.50 -0.67
N GLN A 64 -2.05 -16.53 -0.97
CA GLN A 64 -3.06 -16.49 -2.02
C GLN A 64 -4.12 -15.41 -1.76
N ARG A 65 -4.64 -15.33 -0.53
CA ARG A 65 -5.62 -14.29 -0.15
C ARG A 65 -5.02 -12.87 -0.20
N SER A 66 -3.76 -12.72 0.18
CA SER A 66 -3.10 -11.42 0.18
C SER A 66 -2.80 -10.91 -1.24
N ALA A 67 -2.74 -11.78 -2.26
CA ALA A 67 -2.59 -11.37 -3.65
C ALA A 67 -3.75 -10.49 -4.14
N ASP A 68 -4.98 -10.79 -3.73
CA ASP A 68 -6.16 -9.96 -4.04
C ASP A 68 -6.08 -8.57 -3.40
N ALA A 69 -5.49 -8.48 -2.20
CA ALA A 69 -5.27 -7.21 -1.53
C ALA A 69 -4.30 -6.31 -2.31
N ILE A 70 -3.24 -6.88 -2.91
CA ILE A 70 -2.32 -6.13 -3.77
C ILE A 70 -3.04 -5.55 -4.99
N ARG A 71 -3.94 -6.33 -5.61
CA ARG A 71 -4.71 -5.86 -6.77
C ARG A 71 -5.62 -4.70 -6.40
N ARG A 72 -6.38 -4.84 -5.30
CA ARG A 72 -7.28 -3.79 -4.79
C ARG A 72 -6.52 -2.52 -4.40
N LEU A 73 -5.36 -2.67 -3.76
CA LEU A 73 -4.51 -1.53 -3.37
C LEU A 73 -4.11 -0.71 -4.60
N ARG A 74 -3.72 -1.40 -5.67
CA ARG A 74 -3.37 -0.74 -6.93
C ARG A 74 -4.56 0.03 -7.48
N GLU A 75 -5.76 -0.56 -7.51
CA GLU A 75 -6.97 0.11 -8.01
C GLU A 75 -7.32 1.37 -7.21
N CYS A 76 -7.29 1.30 -5.88
CA CYS A 76 -7.51 2.45 -5.00
C CYS A 76 -6.50 3.58 -5.28
N LEU A 77 -5.21 3.25 -5.32
CA LEU A 77 -4.15 4.25 -5.56
C LEU A 77 -4.22 4.85 -6.97
N PHE A 78 -4.54 4.05 -7.99
CA PHE A 78 -4.72 4.56 -9.35
C PHE A 78 -5.90 5.52 -9.46
N ALA A 79 -7.02 5.24 -8.77
CA ALA A 79 -8.16 6.15 -8.74
C ALA A 79 -7.78 7.52 -8.16
N LEU A 80 -6.90 7.56 -7.14
CA LEU A 80 -6.39 8.81 -6.54
C LEU A 80 -5.41 9.55 -7.47
N ILE A 81 -4.63 8.81 -8.26
CA ILE A 81 -3.69 9.41 -9.22
C ILE A 81 -4.44 10.04 -10.42
N VAL A 82 -5.49 9.39 -10.94
CA VAL A 82 -6.22 9.85 -12.15
C VAL A 82 -7.23 10.95 -11.86
N LYS A 83 -7.81 11.00 -10.65
CA LYS A 83 -8.86 11.97 -10.29
C LYS A 83 -8.37 13.38 -9.89
N GLY A 84 -7.07 13.64 -9.90
CA GLY A 84 -6.51 14.96 -9.56
C GLY A 84 -5.40 15.36 -10.51
#